data_AF-A0A0M2UAS6-F1
#
_entry.id   AF-A0A0M2UAS6-F1
#
_cell.length_a   1.000
_cell.length_b   1.000
_cell.length_c   1.000
_cell.angle_alpha   90.00
_cell.angle_beta   90.00
_cell.angle_gamma   90.00
#
_symmetry.space_group_name_H-M   'P 1'
#
loop_
_entity.id
_entity.type
_entity.pdbx_description
1 polymer ?
#
loop_
_entity_poly.entity_id
_entity_poly.type
_entity_poly.pdbx_seq_one_letter_code
_entity_poly.pdbx_strand_id
1 'polypeptide(L)' 'MRKVDSKYTLVVVAAKRARLLTENGTDFPDKSVKPVTIALHEMAKGKVQFERTKSGIK' A
#
# COMPACT_ATOMS: atom_id res chain seq x y z
N MET A 1 17.43 -0.77 1.82
CA MET A 1 16.12 -0.18 2.16
C MET A 1 15.91 1.10 1.36
N ARG A 2 15.41 1.01 0.12
CA ARG A 2 15.06 2.17 -0.74
C ARG A 2 13.90 1.79 -1.65
N LYS A 3 12.83 1.20 -1.11
CA LYS A 3 11.64 0.86 -1.91
C LYS A 3 10.70 2.03 -2.12
N VAL A 4 10.88 3.13 -1.38
CA VAL A 4 10.08 4.34 -1.52
C VAL A 4 10.99 5.56 -1.39
N ASP A 5 11.13 6.33 -2.46
CA ASP A 5 12.08 7.45 -2.54
C ASP A 5 11.61 8.69 -1.76
N SER A 6 10.37 8.69 -1.26
CA SER A 6 9.80 9.84 -0.56
C SER A 6 8.73 9.45 0.45
N LYS A 7 8.75 10.09 1.63
CA LYS A 7 7.73 9.95 2.68
C LYS A 7 6.31 10.11 2.13
N TYR A 8 6.11 11.04 1.19
CA TYR A 8 4.81 11.26 0.55
C TYR A 8 4.35 10.07 -0.28
N THR A 9 5.28 9.41 -0.98
CA THR A 9 4.94 8.21 -1.78
C THR A 9 4.59 7.04 -0.88
N LEU A 10 5.23 6.93 0.29
CA LEU A 10 4.92 5.88 1.28
C LEU A 10 3.47 6.01 1.74
N VAL A 11 3.07 7.23 2.11
CA VAL A 11 1.71 7.53 2.57
C VAL A 11 0.69 7.25 1.46
N VAL A 12 0.95 7.71 0.23
CA VAL A 12 0.03 7.50 -0.90
C VAL A 12 -0.13 6.01 -1.24
N VAL A 13 0.97 5.26 -1.28
CA VAL A 13 0.92 3.81 -1.58
C VAL A 13 0.22 3.06 -0.46
N ALA A 14 0.50 3.38 0.81
CA ALA A 14 -0.20 2.78 1.95
C ALA A 14 -1.70 3.06 1.92
N ALA A 15 -2.11 4.29 1.60
CA ALA A 15 -3.53 4.67 1.49
C ALA A 15 -4.23 3.95 0.33
N LYS A 16 -3.59 3.88 -0.85
CA LYS A 16 -4.12 3.14 -2.00
C LYS A 16 -4.28 1.65 -1.68
N ARG A 17 -3.27 1.05 -1.05
CA ARG A 17 -3.33 -0.35 -0.64
C ARG A 17 -4.43 -0.57 0.39
N ALA A 18 -4.55 0.29 1.40
CA ALA A 18 -5.62 0.20 2.40
C ALA A 18 -7.01 0.24 1.78
N ARG A 19 -7.26 1.10 0.78
CA ARG A 19 -8.53 1.11 0.03
C ARG A 19 -8.79 -0.20 -0.70
N LEU A 20 -7.81 -0.73 -1.42
CA LEU A 20 -7.92 -2.03 -2.09
C LEU A 20 -8.25 -3.16 -1.10
N LEU A 21 -7.69 -3.13 0.12
CA LEU A 21 -8.00 -4.11 1.16
C LEU A 21 -9.44 -3.99 1.66
N THR A 22 -9.97 -2.76 1.77
CA THR A 22 -11.37 -2.51 2.13
C THR A 22 -12.33 -2.90 1.00
N GLU A 23 -12.02 -2.54 -0.24
CA GLU A 23 -12.88 -2.78 -1.41
C GLU A 23 -12.90 -4.24 -1.84
N ASN A 24 -11.76 -4.93 -1.81
CA ASN A 24 -11.68 -6.35 -2.17
C ASN A 24 -12.23 -7.28 -1.08
N GLY A 25 -12.72 -6.74 0.05
CA GLY A 25 -13.28 -7.53 1.15
C GLY A 25 -12.35 -8.66 1.60
N THR A 26 -11.04 -8.40 1.59
CA THR A 26 -10.06 -9.48 1.82
C THR A 26 -10.27 -10.02 3.23
N ASP A 27 -10.52 -11.32 3.35
CA ASP A 27 -10.68 -12.00 4.63
C ASP A 27 -9.34 -11.97 5.36
N PHE A 28 -9.12 -10.92 6.13
CA PHE A 28 -7.99 -10.89 7.04
C PHE A 28 -8.31 -11.83 8.20
N PRO A 29 -7.31 -12.62 8.65
CA PRO A 29 -7.48 -13.49 9.81
C PRO A 29 -7.86 -12.70 11.06
N ASP A 30 -7.60 -11.39 11.05
CA ASP A 30 -7.80 -10.49 12.19
C ASP A 30 -8.56 -9.24 11.75
N LYS A 31 -9.90 -9.27 11.88
CA LYS A 31 -10.79 -8.14 11.55
C LYS A 31 -10.55 -6.91 12.44
N SER A 32 -9.80 -7.06 13.53
CA SER A 32 -9.44 -5.99 14.45
C SER A 32 -8.33 -5.08 13.91
N VAL A 33 -7.59 -5.52 12.89
CA VAL A 33 -6.46 -4.76 12.35
C VAL A 33 -6.94 -3.81 11.27
N LYS A 34 -6.70 -2.51 11.48
CA LYS A 34 -7.06 -1.47 10.50
C LYS A 34 -6.38 -1.75 9.14
N PRO A 35 -7.07 -1.58 8.01
CA PRO A 35 -6.50 -1.81 6.67
C PRO A 35 -5.18 -1.07 6.41
N VAL A 36 -5.03 0.13 6.99
CA VAL A 36 -3.80 0.94 6.90
C VAL A 36 -2.62 0.27 7.61
N THR A 37 -2.85 -0.35 8.76
CA THR A 37 -1.81 -1.09 9.50
C THR A 37 -1.34 -2.30 8.71
N ILE A 38 -2.28 -3.01 8.07
CA ILE A 38 -1.97 -4.16 7.21
C ILE A 38 -1.14 -3.70 6.00
N ALA A 39 -1.57 -2.64 5.33
CA ALA A 39 -0.84 -2.06 4.20
C ALA A 39 0.61 -1.70 4.60
N LEU A 40 0.81 -1.05 5.75
CA LEU A 40 2.15 -0.74 6.26
C LEU A 40 2.98 -1.99 6.57
N HIS A 41 2.38 -3.02 7.18
CA HIS A 41 3.05 -4.30 7.43
C HIS A 41 3.44 -5.02 6.13
N GLU A 42 2.55 -5.07 5.14
CA GLU A 42 2.84 -5.67 3.83
C GLU A 42 3.96 -4.90 3.10
N MET A 43 3.95 -3.57 3.18
CA MET A 43 5.01 -2.72 2.63
C MET A 43 6.34 -2.93 3.34
N ALA A 44 6.35 -3.02 4.68
CA ALA A 44 7.55 -3.30 5.47
C ALA A 44 8.13 -4.69 5.17
N LYS A 45 7.26 -5.70 4.98
CA LYS A 45 7.65 -7.05 4.53
C LYS A 45 8.02 -7.11 3.04
N GLY A 46 7.89 -6.00 2.31
CA GLY A 46 8.23 -5.92 0.89
C GLY A 46 7.28 -6.68 -0.04
N LYS A 47 6.06 -7.02 0.42
CA LYS A 47 5.00 -7.71 -0.34
C LYS A 47 4.23 -6.78 -1.27
N VAL A 48 4.29 -5.46 -1.04
CA VAL A 48 3.68 -4.46 -1.91
C VAL A 48 4.73 -3.93 -2.89
N GLN A 49 4.51 -4.15 -4.18
CA GLN A 49 5.21 -3.45 -5.25
C GLN A 49 4.29 -2.35 -5.79
N PHE A 50 4.82 -1.15 -5.97
CA PHE A 50 4.10 -0.07 -6.65
C PHE A 50 4.97 0.42 -7.80
N GLU A 51 4.38 0.50 -8.98
CA GLU A 51 4.99 1.21 -10.09
C GLU A 51 4.44 2.63 -10.15
N ARG A 52 5.34 3.60 -10.28
CA ARG A 52 4.96 4.95 -10.70
C ARG A 52 4.77 4.90 -12.21
N THR A 53 3.51 4.88 -12.65
CA THR A 53 3.19 5.24 -14.04
C THR A 53 3.51 6.72 -14.21
N LYS A 54 4.71 7.04 -14.72
CA LYS A 54 5.00 8.37 -15.27
C LYS A 54 4.21 8.49 -16.57
N SER A 55 2.92 8.82 -16.46
CA SER A 55 2.12 9.17 -17.63
C SER A 55 2.52 10.57 -18.08
N GLY A 56 3.65 10.65 -18.80
CA GLY A 56 3.89 11.72 -19.76
C GLY A 56 3.24 11.29 -21.05
N ILE A 57 1.96 11.64 -21.23
CA ILE A 57 1.33 11.56 -22.56
C ILE A 57 2.03 12.67 -23.37
N LYS A 58 2.80 12.28 -24.38
CA LYS A 58 3.34 13.18 -25.41
C LYS A 58 2.32 13.29 -26.53
#